data_AF-A0A6G0VR20-F1
#
_entry.id   AF-A0A6G0VR20-F1
#
_cell.length_a   1.000
_cell.length_b   1.000
_cell.length_c   1.000
_cell.angle_alpha   90.00
_cell.angle_beta   90.00
_cell.angle_gamma   90.00
#
_symmetry.space_group_name_H-M   'P 1'
#
loop_
_entity.id
_entity.type
_entity.pdbx_description
1 polymer ?
#
loop_
_entity_poly.entity_id
_entity_poly.type
_entity_poly.pdbx_seq_one_letter_code
_entity_poly.pdbx_strand_id
1 'polypeptide(L)'
;MKIPHFIGVFSRDKLPVKIKQRESAVVNLDLEIGTGTYWVAYKKIGKQVKYYDSCGKLPPPLELQKYFNGCNIEYNYDRDQKYNTTNYGHLCLQFLSCTP
;
A
#
# COMPACT_ATOMS: atom_id res chain seq x y z
N MET A 1 15.50 2.74 -10.45
CA MET A 1 14.22 3.22 -9.87
C MET A 1 14.47 3.63 -8.42
N LYS A 2 14.10 4.84 -8.01
CA LYS A 2 14.26 5.32 -6.62
C LYS A 2 12.86 5.55 -6.04
N ILE A 3 12.55 4.92 -4.91
CA ILE A 3 11.26 5.11 -4.21
C ILE A 3 11.51 6.00 -2.99
N PRO A 4 10.96 7.22 -2.95
CA PRO A 4 11.14 8.13 -1.82
C PRO A 4 10.50 7.59 -0.54
N HIS A 5 11.22 7.73 0.57
CA HIS A 5 10.76 7.35 1.90
C HIS A 5 10.30 5.89 2.01
N PHE A 6 10.85 5.01 1.16
CA PHE A 6 10.51 3.59 1.19
C PHE A 6 11.00 2.96 2.51
N ILE A 7 10.06 2.43 3.28
CA ILE A 7 10.35 1.82 4.58
C ILE A 7 10.39 0.29 4.52
N GLY A 8 9.92 -0.32 3.44
CA GLY A 8 10.03 -1.76 3.22
C GLY A 8 8.78 -2.39 2.62
N VAL A 9 8.78 -3.71 2.69
CA VAL A 9 7.68 -4.59 2.28
C VAL A 9 7.20 -5.32 3.53
N PHE A 10 5.90 -5.29 3.80
CA PHE A 10 5.33 -5.85 5.03
C PHE A 10 4.12 -6.73 4.71
N SER A 11 3.81 -7.69 5.57
CA SER A 11 2.45 -8.27 5.64
C SER A 11 1.54 -7.36 6.47
N ARG A 12 0.21 -7.47 6.29
CA ARG A 12 -0.76 -6.61 6.98
C ARG A 12 -0.70 -6.70 8.52
N ASP A 13 -0.20 -7.82 9.04
CA ASP A 13 -0.04 -8.11 10.47
C ASP A 13 1.35 -7.77 11.03
N LYS A 14 2.30 -7.37 10.17
CA LYS A 14 3.67 -6.98 10.54
C LYS A 14 4.00 -5.54 10.14
N LEU A 15 2.99 -4.69 10.09
CA LEU A 15 3.20 -3.25 9.94
C LEU A 15 4.05 -2.71 11.11
N PRO A 16 4.93 -1.72 10.87
CA PRO A 16 5.69 -1.08 11.94
C PRO A 16 4.78 -0.55 13.06
N VAL A 17 5.27 -0.56 14.30
CA VAL A 17 4.48 -0.03 15.43
C VAL A 17 4.36 1.50 15.39
N LYS A 18 5.37 2.19 14.85
CA LYS A 18 5.43 3.65 14.80
C LYS A 18 5.41 4.15 13.36
N ILE A 19 4.35 4.87 13.03
CA ILE A 19 4.22 5.54 11.74
C ILE A 19 5.09 6.80 11.64
N LYS A 20 5.75 7.00 10.51
CA LYS A 20 6.58 8.18 10.22
C LYS A 20 5.76 9.30 9.59
N GLN A 21 6.29 10.52 9.65
CA GLN A 21 5.68 11.67 8.96
C GLN A 21 5.69 11.52 7.44
N ARG A 22 6.75 10.91 6.90
CA ARG A 22 6.86 10.52 5.49
C ARG A 22 7.31 9.08 5.41
N GLU A 23 6.51 8.25 4.75
CA GLU A 23 6.85 6.86 4.48
C GLU A 23 6.08 6.34 3.27
N SER A 24 6.66 5.35 2.61
CA SER A 24 6.00 4.57 1.59
C SER A 24 6.34 3.10 1.76
N ALA A 25 5.40 2.21 1.45
CA ALA A 25 5.62 0.79 1.57
C ALA A 25 4.76 0.02 0.57
N VAL A 26 5.18 -1.22 0.31
CA VAL A 26 4.33 -2.25 -0.29
C VAL A 26 3.84 -3.14 0.85
N VAL A 27 2.56 -3.49 0.82
CA VAL A 27 1.92 -4.31 1.85
C VAL A 27 1.27 -5.51 1.21
N ASN A 28 1.55 -6.70 1.73
CA ASN A 28 0.79 -7.89 1.43
C ASN A 28 -0.49 -7.90 2.29
N LEU A 29 -1.66 -8.11 1.68
CA LEU A 29 -2.90 -8.25 2.44
C LEU A 29 -3.10 -9.65 3.04
N ASP A 30 -2.19 -10.58 2.77
CA ASP A 30 -2.08 -11.85 3.49
C ASP A 30 -1.30 -11.66 4.82
N LEU A 31 -1.39 -12.66 5.69
CA LEU A 31 -0.58 -12.73 6.92
C LEU A 31 0.88 -13.08 6.58
N GLU A 32 1.81 -12.82 7.50
CA GLU A 32 3.24 -13.16 7.33
C GLU A 32 3.46 -14.64 6.96
N ILE A 33 2.68 -15.53 7.58
CA ILE A 33 2.73 -16.98 7.35
C ILE A 33 2.03 -17.42 6.06
N GLY A 34 1.38 -16.50 5.37
CA GLY A 34 0.60 -16.75 4.17
C GLY A 34 1.47 -16.84 2.91
N THR A 35 0.83 -17.27 1.82
CA THR A 35 1.49 -17.41 0.51
C THR A 35 1.81 -16.08 -0.16
N GLY A 36 1.15 -15.00 0.28
CA GLY A 36 1.47 -13.66 -0.17
C GLY A 36 0.97 -13.32 -1.58
N THR A 37 -0.32 -13.49 -1.83
CA THR A 37 -0.94 -13.41 -3.16
C THR A 37 -1.40 -12.02 -3.58
N TYR A 38 -1.60 -11.09 -2.64
CA TYR A 38 -2.24 -9.81 -2.93
C TYR A 38 -1.44 -8.64 -2.34
N TRP A 39 -0.91 -7.80 -3.22
CA TRP A 39 0.00 -6.72 -2.87
C TRP A 39 -0.63 -5.37 -3.20
N VAL A 40 -0.53 -4.45 -2.24
CA VAL A 40 -1.00 -3.07 -2.34
C VAL A 40 0.14 -2.14 -1.94
N ALA A 41 0.02 -0.85 -2.24
CA ALA A 41 1.03 0.13 -1.89
C ALA A 41 0.42 1.34 -1.20
N TYR A 42 1.23 2.07 -0.44
CA TYR A 42 0.83 3.37 0.05
C TYR A 42 1.98 4.38 0.08
N LYS A 43 1.61 5.66 0.02
CA LYS A 43 2.47 6.81 0.32
C LYS A 43 1.79 7.65 1.38
N LYS A 44 2.55 8.03 2.41
CA LYS A 44 2.10 8.95 3.45
C LYS A 44 2.97 10.20 3.47
N ILE A 45 2.32 11.36 3.55
CA ILE A 45 2.95 12.67 3.78
C ILE A 45 2.09 13.43 4.79
N GLY A 46 2.62 13.64 6.00
CA GLY A 46 1.87 14.27 7.09
C GLY A 46 0.64 13.43 7.44
N LYS A 47 -0.55 14.02 7.37
CA LYS A 47 -1.83 13.35 7.57
C LYS A 47 -2.48 12.80 6.29
N GLN A 48 -1.85 12.98 5.12
CA GLN A 48 -2.41 12.47 3.86
C GLN A 48 -1.79 11.12 3.52
N VAL A 49 -2.64 10.14 3.21
CA VAL A 49 -2.25 8.81 2.78
C VAL A 49 -2.88 8.55 1.42
N LYS A 50 -2.05 8.23 0.43
CA LYS A 50 -2.51 7.67 -0.85
C LYS A 50 -2.29 6.17 -0.81
N TYR A 51 -3.38 5.44 -0.80
CA TYR A 51 -3.43 3.99 -0.91
C TYR A 51 -3.67 3.59 -2.35
N TYR A 52 -2.95 2.56 -2.80
CA TYR A 52 -3.04 2.04 -4.14
C TYR A 52 -3.30 0.54 -4.11
N ASP A 53 -4.37 0.15 -4.77
CA ASP A 53 -4.76 -1.22 -5.02
C ASP A 53 -5.04 -1.37 -6.51
N SER A 54 -4.28 -2.21 -7.22
CA SER A 54 -4.41 -2.35 -8.67
C SER A 54 -5.75 -2.97 -9.12
N CYS A 55 -6.46 -3.70 -8.24
CA CYS A 55 -7.83 -4.16 -8.49
C CYS A 55 -8.88 -3.05 -8.29
N GLY A 56 -8.51 -1.99 -7.56
CA GLY A 56 -9.28 -0.77 -7.32
C GLY A 56 -10.58 -0.95 -6.54
N LYS A 57 -11.30 0.15 -6.36
CA LYS A 57 -12.69 0.22 -5.85
C LYS A 57 -12.95 -0.23 -4.40
N LEU A 58 -11.90 -0.55 -3.64
CA LEU A 58 -12.05 -0.98 -2.25
C LEU A 58 -11.26 -0.05 -1.31
N PRO A 59 -11.84 0.32 -0.16
CA PRO A 59 -11.08 0.96 0.89
C PRO A 59 -10.00 0.00 1.41
N PRO A 60 -8.90 0.53 2.01
CA PRO A 60 -7.91 -0.31 2.66
C PRO A 60 -8.56 -1.20 3.73
N PRO A 61 -8.02 -2.39 4.02
CA PRO A 61 -8.52 -3.23 5.09
C PRO A 61 -8.33 -2.59 6.46
N LEU A 62 -9.05 -3.10 7.46
CA LEU A 62 -9.15 -2.49 8.79
C LEU A 62 -7.80 -2.33 9.50
N GLU A 63 -6.86 -3.24 9.28
CA GLU A 63 -5.50 -3.17 9.83
C GLU A 63 -4.76 -1.92 9.34
N LEU A 64 -4.86 -1.64 8.04
CA LEU A 64 -4.28 -0.44 7.43
C LEU A 64 -5.02 0.82 7.89
N GLN A 65 -6.36 0.79 8.00
CA GLN A 65 -7.12 1.92 8.54
C GLN A 65 -6.73 2.23 10.00
N LYS A 66 -6.53 1.20 10.82
CA LYS A 66 -6.05 1.34 12.21
C LYS A 66 -4.63 1.89 12.26
N TYR A 67 -3.75 1.39 11.39
CA TYR A 67 -2.36 1.87 11.29
C TYR A 67 -2.30 3.37 10.93
N PHE A 68 -3.22 3.83 10.07
CA PHE A 68 -3.34 5.23 9.66
C PHE A 68 -4.32 6.06 10.50
N ASN A 69 -4.66 5.64 11.72
CA ASN A 69 -5.60 6.36 12.56
C ASN A 69 -5.26 7.87 12.67
N GLY A 70 -6.24 8.74 12.43
CA GLY A 70 -6.07 10.19 12.40
C GLY A 70 -5.49 10.78 11.10
N CYS A 71 -5.29 9.96 10.07
CA CYS A 71 -4.94 10.40 8.71
C CYS A 71 -6.16 10.41 7.79
N ASN A 72 -6.09 11.21 6.72
CA ASN A 72 -7.01 11.15 5.59
C ASN A 72 -6.48 10.14 4.57
N ILE A 73 -7.26 9.10 4.26
CA ILE A 73 -6.85 8.04 3.34
C ILE A 73 -7.63 8.18 2.03
N GLU A 74 -6.90 8.46 0.96
CA GLU A 74 -7.40 8.44 -0.42
C GLU A 74 -7.00 7.12 -1.07
N TYR A 75 -7.92 6.48 -1.78
CA TYR A 75 -7.65 5.25 -2.53
C TYR A 75 -8.11 5.40 -3.98
N ASN A 76 -7.50 4.65 -4.88
CA ASN A 76 -7.86 4.68 -6.30
C ASN A 76 -9.20 3.96 -6.55
N TYR A 77 -10.04 4.57 -7.38
CA TYR A 77 -11.29 3.98 -7.87
C TYR A 77 -11.10 3.26 -9.21
N ASP A 78 -10.08 3.65 -9.97
CA ASP A 78 -9.72 3.04 -11.23
C ASP A 78 -9.04 1.69 -11.01
N ARG A 79 -9.33 0.76 -11.92
CA ARG A 79 -8.76 -0.59 -11.92
C ARG A 79 -7.74 -0.68 -13.03
N ASP A 80 -6.47 -0.81 -12.65
CA ASP A 80 -5.37 -0.96 -13.60
C ASP A 80 -5.11 -2.44 -13.96
N GLN A 81 -5.69 -3.38 -13.20
CA GLN A 81 -5.42 -4.80 -13.33
C GLN A 81 -6.69 -5.65 -13.43
N LYS A 82 -6.74 -6.56 -14.41
CA LYS A 82 -7.77 -7.62 -14.49
C LYS A 82 -7.46 -8.73 -13.48
N TYR A 83 -8.50 -9.35 -12.91
CA TYR A 83 -8.37 -10.52 -12.03
C TYR A 83 -7.49 -11.62 -12.67
N ASN A 84 -6.71 -12.34 -11.85
CA ASN A 84 -5.80 -13.44 -12.25
C ASN A 84 -4.58 -13.06 -13.09
N THR A 85 -3.99 -11.88 -12.86
CA THR A 85 -2.71 -11.50 -13.47
C THR A 85 -1.65 -11.30 -12.39
N THR A 86 -0.37 -11.60 -12.67
CA THR A 86 0.70 -11.64 -11.64
C THR A 86 1.42 -10.29 -11.44
N ASN A 87 0.81 -9.16 -11.82
CA ASN A 87 1.49 -7.85 -11.89
C ASN A 87 1.29 -6.93 -10.68
N TYR A 88 0.66 -7.43 -9.60
CA TYR A 88 0.32 -6.64 -8.40
C TYR A 88 1.52 -5.88 -7.83
N GLY A 89 2.65 -6.56 -7.66
CA GLY A 89 3.88 -5.95 -7.14
C GLY A 89 4.48 -4.91 -8.08
N HIS A 90 4.49 -5.16 -9.39
CA HIS A 90 5.06 -4.21 -10.36
C HIS A 90 4.27 -2.90 -10.41
N LEU A 91 2.94 -2.97 -10.36
CA LEU A 91 2.07 -1.78 -10.33
C LEU A 91 2.24 -1.00 -9.03
N CYS A 92 2.41 -1.68 -7.90
CA CYS A 92 2.80 -1.06 -6.64
C CYS A 92 4.10 -0.27 -6.78
N LEU A 93 5.14 -0.87 -7.35
CA LEU A 93 6.43 -0.21 -7.56
C LEU A 93 6.32 0.98 -8.52
N GLN A 94 5.53 0.86 -9.59
CA GLN A 94 5.26 1.93 -10.53
C GLN A 94 4.57 3.11 -9.83
N PHE A 95 3.47 2.86 -9.12
CA PHE A 95 2.78 3.84 -8.29
C PHE A 95 3.75 4.52 -7.31
N LEU A 96 4.60 3.72 -6.66
CA LEU A 96 5.57 4.23 -5.69
C LEU A 96 6.68 5.08 -6.30
N SER A 97 7.13 4.73 -7.51
CA SER A 97 8.17 5.44 -8.25
C SER A 97 7.71 6.77 -8.84
N CYS A 98 6.43 6.88 -9.20
CA CYS A 98 5.83 8.13 -9.68
C CYS A 98 5.57 9.06 -8.50
N THR A 99 6.56 9.87 -8.13
CA THR A 99 6.26 11.10 -7.38
C THR A 99 5.59 12.12 -8.30
N PRO A 100 4.55 12.84 -7.85
CA PRO A 100 4.20 14.10 -8.49
C PRO A 100 5.37 15.09 -8.42
#